data_AF-A0A7X6ZVV7-F1
#
_entry.id   AF-A0A7X6ZVV7-F1
#
_cell.length_a   1.000
_cell.length_b   1.000
_cell.length_c   1.000
_cell.angle_alpha   90.00
_cell.angle_beta   90.00
_cell.angle_gamma   90.00
#
_symmetry.space_group_name_H-M   'P 1'
#
loop_
_entity.id
_entity.type
_entity.pdbx_description
1 polymer ?
#
loop_
_entity_poly.entity_id
_entity_poly.type
_entity_poly.pdbx_seq_one_letter_code
_entity_poly.pdbx_strand_id
1 'polypeptide(L)' 'MEFTAIDFETANEKRASACAIGITLVKNGEIAEQAYHLIRPPELYFNPINIS' A
#
# COMPACT_ATOMS: atom_id res chain seq x y z
N MET A 1 -8.50 4.39 -21.47
CA MET A 1 -7.31 3.80 -20.81
C MET A 1 -7.77 3.17 -19.52
N GLU A 2 -7.33 1.95 -19.23
CA GLU A 2 -7.63 1.25 -17.99
C GLU A 2 -6.30 0.91 -17.31
N PHE A 3 -6.16 1.24 -16.03
CA PHE A 3 -4.95 0.94 -15.26
C PHE A 3 -5.27 0.78 -13.78
N THR A 4 -4.32 0.20 -13.06
CA THR A 4 -4.39 0.05 -11.61
C THR A 4 -3.24 0.82 -10.99
N ALA A 5 -3.56 1.80 -10.15
CA ALA A 5 -2.60 2.44 -9.27
C ALA A 5 -2.44 1.61 -8.00
N ILE A 6 -1.21 1.35 -7.61
CA ILE A 6 -0.86 0.65 -6.38
C ILE A 6 0.10 1.50 -5.55
N ASP A 7 -0.06 1.45 -4.25
CA ASP A 7 0.82 2.12 -3.30
C ASP A 7 1.04 1.23 -2.07
N PHE A 8 2.27 1.22 -1.55
CA PHE A 8 2.66 0.41 -0.41
C PHE A 8 3.23 1.29 0.69
N GLU A 9 2.71 1.11 1.89
CA GLU A 9 3.35 1.63 3.09
C GLU A 9 4.32 0.59 3.65
N THR A 10 5.45 1.04 4.18
CA THR A 10 6.45 0.17 4.80
C THR A 10 6.56 0.44 6.30
N ALA A 11 6.77 -0.61 7.08
CA ALA A 11 7.01 -0.48 8.51
C ALA A 11 8.40 0.14 8.80
N ASN A 12 9.37 -0.06 7.92
CA ASN A 12 10.74 0.45 8.06
C ASN A 12 11.43 0.58 6.69
N GLU A 13 12.74 0.87 6.67
CA GLU A 13 13.53 1.11 5.45
C GLU A 13 13.70 -0.13 4.56
N LYS A 14 13.39 -1.33 5.07
CA LYS A 14 13.45 -2.57 4.27
C LYS A 14 12.25 -2.60 3.33
N ARG A 15 12.49 -2.79 2.02
CA ARG A 15 11.43 -2.94 1.01
C ARG A 15 10.47 -4.11 1.27
N ALA A 16 10.93 -5.14 1.99
CA ALA A 16 10.12 -6.29 2.37
C ALA A 16 9.23 -6.04 3.61
N SER A 17 9.28 -4.84 4.20
CA SER A 17 8.50 -4.49 5.41
C SER A 17 7.13 -3.89 5.10
N ALA A 18 6.58 -4.12 3.91
CA ALA A 18 5.26 -3.65 3.53
C ALA A 18 4.23 -4.00 4.62
N CYS A 19 3.51 -2.99 5.11
CA CYS A 19 2.55 -3.11 6.20
C CYS A 19 1.12 -2.74 5.79
N ALA A 20 0.96 -2.06 4.65
CA ALA A 20 -0.33 -1.83 4.02
C ALA A 20 -0.18 -1.71 2.49
N ILE A 21 -1.29 -1.92 1.79
CA ILE A 21 -1.41 -1.70 0.35
C ILE A 21 -2.72 -0.98 0.03
N GLY A 22 -2.62 0.07 -0.78
CA GLY A 22 -3.75 0.71 -1.45
C GLY A 22 -3.78 0.31 -2.93
N ILE A 23 -4.98 0.00 -3.44
CA ILE A 23 -5.20 -0.38 -4.84
C ILE A 23 -6.36 0.46 -5.37
N THR A 24 -6.18 1.10 -6.52
CA THR A 24 -7.24 1.85 -7.21
C THR A 24 -7.30 1.47 -8.68
N LEU A 25 -8.44 0.95 -9.12
CA LEU A 25 -8.73 0.67 -10.52
C LEU A 25 -9.33 1.91 -11.17
N VAL A 26 -8.71 2.39 -12.25
CA VAL A 26 -9.19 3.53 -13.02
C VAL A 26 -9.64 3.06 -14.40
N LYS A 27 -10.88 3.41 -14.77
CA LYS A 27 -11.45 3.13 -16.10
C LYS A 27 -11.98 4.42 -16.70
N ASN A 28 -11.58 4.71 -17.93
CA ASN A 28 -11.99 5.91 -18.66
C ASN A 28 -11.73 7.23 -17.91
N GLY A 29 -10.68 7.27 -17.10
CA GLY A 29 -10.31 8.44 -16.30
C GLY A 29 -11.07 8.58 -14.98
N GLU A 30 -11.96 7.63 -14.64
CA GLU A 30 -12.73 7.61 -13.41
C GLU A 30 -12.32 6.44 -12.50
N ILE A 31 -12.45 6.62 -11.19
CA ILE A 31 -12.22 5.56 -10.20
C ILE A 31 -13.37 4.56 -10.31
N ALA A 32 -13.06 3.32 -10.65
CA ALA A 32 -14.02 2.24 -10.76
C ALA A 32 -14.10 1.40 -9.48
N GLU A 33 -12.97 1.17 -8.82
CA GLU A 33 -12.88 0.35 -7.61
C GLU A 33 -11.68 0.76 -6.76
N GLN A 34 -11.82 0.60 -5.44
CA GLN A 34 -10.74 0.81 -4.49
C GLN A 34 -10.70 -0.34 -3.49
N ALA A 35 -9.49 -0.78 -3.15
CA ALA A 35 -9.25 -1.75 -2.10
C ALA A 35 -8.11 -1.30 -1.20
N TYR A 36 -8.21 -1.65 0.08
CA TYR A 36 -7.19 -1.40 1.08
C TYR A 36 -7.03 -2.64 1.94
N HIS A 37 -5.79 -3.04 2.17
CA HIS A 37 -5.47 -4.17 3.02
C HIS A 37 -4.25 -3.89 3.91
N LEU A 38 -4.32 -4.38 5.14
CA LEU A 38 -3.17 -4.48 6.03
C LEU A 38 -2.36 -5.73 5.68
N ILE A 39 -1.05 -5.59 5.77
CA ILE A 39 -0.08 -6.66 5.56
C ILE A 39 0.67 -6.84 6.87
N ARG A 40 0.83 -8.09 7.33
CA ARG A 40 1.73 -8.37 8.45
C ARG A 40 3.16 -8.47 7.91
N PRO A 41 4.07 -7.53 8.23
CA PRO A 41 5.44 -7.63 7.77
C PRO A 41 6.16 -8.83 8.42
N PRO A 42 7.25 -9.36 7.82
CA PRO A 42 8.00 -10.49 8.38
C PRO A 42 8.54 -10.22 9.80
N GLU A 43 8.90 -8.96 10.07
CA GLU A 43 9.29 -8.47 11.39
C GLU A 43 8.30 -7.38 11.83
N LEU A 44 7.74 -7.50 13.03
CA LEU A 44 6.86 -6.47 13.62
C LEU A 44 7.68 -5.35 14.27
N TYR A 45 8.53 -4.72 13.47
CA TYR A 45 9.31 -3.55 13.86
C TYR A 45 8.94 -2.36 12.99
N PHE A 46 8.50 -1.28 13.64
CA PHE A 46 8.10 -0.04 12.99
C PHE A 46 9.13 1.04 13.35
N ASN A 47 9.73 1.65 12.34
CA ASN A 47 10.54 2.83 12.53
C ASN A 47 9.63 3.97 13.01
N PRO A 48 9.97 4.72 14.08
CA PRO A 48 9.12 5.80 14.59
C PRO A 48 8.64 6.81 13.54
N ILE A 49 9.41 7.06 12.48
CA ILE A 49 9.01 7.98 11.40
C ILE A 49 7.93 7.41 10.47
N ASN A 50 7.68 6.09 10.52
CA ASN A 50 6.71 5.34 9.72
C ASN A 50 5.43 5.03 10.50
N ILE A 51 5.26 5.60 11.69
CA ILE A 51 4.06 5.43 12.52
C ILE A 51 3.24 6.71 12.41
N SER A 52 2.02 6.61 11.90
CA SER A 52 1.06 7.71 11.70
C SER A 52 -0.17 7.62 12.60
#